data_AF-A0A2J4P7C7-F1
#
_entry.id   AF-A0A2J4P7C7-F1
#
_cell.length_a   1.000
_cell.length_b   1.000
_cell.length_c   1.000
_cell.angle_alpha   90.00
_cell.angle_beta   90.00
_cell.angle_gamma   90.00
#
_symmetry.space_group_name_H-M   'P 1'
#
loop_
_entity.id
_entity.type
_entity.pdbx_description
1 polymer ?
#
loop_
_entity_poly.entity_id
_entity_poly.type
_entity_poly.pdbx_seq_one_letter_code
_entity_poly.pdbx_strand_id
1 'polypeptide(L)'
;TGIAESGQSSEKLQARLEKIGATDWQPHANPVVLWDIFGEKGHPVRATVSDLGPLLLARLLNLNEVQSGVLNIIFRIADDRGLLLLDFKDLRAITQYIGDNAKAFQNQYGNISSASVGAIQRGLLTLEQQGAEHFFGEPMLDIQDWMRVDAQGKGVINILSAEKLYQMPKLYAASLLWMLSELYERLPEAGDQEKPKLVFFFDEAHLLF
;
A
#
# COMPACT_ATOMS: atom_id res chain seq x y z
N THR A 1 1.74 -10.28 19.81
CA THR A 1 2.56 -11.25 19.05
C THR A 1 3.77 -11.62 19.89
N GLY A 2 4.24 -12.88 19.83
CA GLY A 2 5.35 -13.35 20.68
C GLY A 2 6.69 -12.64 20.42
N ILE A 3 6.88 -12.04 19.24
CA ILE A 3 8.11 -11.31 18.88
C ILE A 3 8.34 -10.02 19.69
N ALA A 4 7.27 -9.48 20.29
CA ALA A 4 7.35 -8.31 21.16
C ALA A 4 7.85 -8.67 22.57
N GLU A 5 7.63 -9.93 22.99
CA GLU A 5 7.93 -10.40 24.32
C GLU A 5 9.40 -10.79 24.46
N SER A 6 9.91 -10.73 25.69
CA SER A 6 11.24 -11.24 25.98
C SER A 6 11.29 -12.75 25.77
N GLY A 7 12.25 -13.22 24.98
CA GLY A 7 12.41 -14.65 24.69
C GLY A 7 12.66 -15.47 25.96
N GLN A 8 12.16 -16.71 25.98
CA GLN A 8 12.47 -17.67 27.04
C GLN A 8 13.60 -18.60 26.60
N SER A 9 14.54 -18.87 27.50
CA SER A 9 15.61 -19.83 27.23
C SER A 9 15.02 -21.24 27.08
N SER A 10 15.49 -21.96 26.06
CA SER A 10 15.16 -23.37 25.84
C SER A 10 16.40 -24.12 25.33
N GLU A 11 16.45 -25.44 25.52
CA GLU A 11 17.56 -26.28 25.04
C GLU A 11 17.80 -26.10 23.54
N LYS A 12 16.71 -26.01 22.74
CA LYS A 12 16.78 -25.77 21.29
C LYS A 12 17.39 -24.41 20.96
N LEU A 13 17.07 -23.36 21.74
CA LEU A 13 17.64 -22.02 21.55
C LEU A 13 19.13 -22.01 21.91
N GLN A 14 19.51 -22.59 23.06
CA GLN A 14 20.90 -22.67 23.51
C GLN A 14 21.77 -23.41 22.49
N ALA A 15 21.31 -24.58 22.02
CA ALA A 15 22.01 -25.34 20.98
C ALA A 15 22.17 -24.55 19.66
N ARG A 16 21.23 -23.65 19.34
CA ARG A 16 21.36 -22.76 18.16
C ARG A 16 22.36 -21.65 18.42
N LEU A 17 22.32 -21.01 19.59
CA LEU A 17 23.26 -19.95 19.99
C LEU A 17 24.71 -20.46 19.98
N GLU A 18 24.95 -21.65 20.53
CA GLU A 18 26.26 -22.32 20.49
C GLU A 18 26.73 -22.56 19.05
N LYS A 19 25.85 -23.08 18.18
CA LYS A 19 26.18 -23.34 16.77
C LYS A 19 26.54 -22.09 15.98
N ILE A 20 25.98 -20.94 16.32
CA ILE A 20 26.28 -19.66 15.65
C ILE A 20 27.35 -18.85 16.39
N GLY A 21 27.89 -19.35 17.51
CA GLY A 21 28.90 -18.67 18.31
C GLY A 21 28.41 -17.44 19.07
N ALA A 22 27.09 -17.30 19.28
CA ALA A 22 26.52 -16.20 20.05
C ALA A 22 26.64 -16.50 21.55
N THR A 23 27.48 -15.75 22.26
CA THR A 23 27.83 -16.00 23.68
C THR A 23 27.26 -14.95 24.63
N ASP A 24 26.77 -13.83 24.10
CA ASP A 24 26.29 -12.65 24.80
C ASP A 24 24.77 -12.44 24.67
N TRP A 25 24.05 -13.47 24.18
CA TRP A 25 22.60 -13.39 24.03
C TRP A 25 21.92 -13.22 25.39
N GLN A 26 21.05 -12.21 25.48
CA GLN A 26 20.18 -12.01 26.62
C GLN A 26 18.74 -11.85 26.13
N PRO A 27 17.76 -12.41 26.88
CA PRO A 27 16.35 -12.13 26.64
C PRO A 27 16.07 -10.63 26.66
N HIS A 28 15.44 -10.12 25.60
CA HIS A 28 14.87 -8.78 25.62
C HIS A 28 13.60 -8.73 24.78
N ALA A 29 12.69 -7.85 25.17
CA ALA A 29 11.57 -7.45 24.34
C ALA A 29 12.04 -6.64 23.12
N ASN A 30 11.23 -6.62 22.08
CA ASN A 30 11.44 -5.76 20.90
C ASN A 30 10.26 -4.79 20.75
N PRO A 31 10.51 -3.52 20.38
CA PRO A 31 9.44 -2.62 20.02
C PRO A 31 8.73 -3.15 18.77
N VAL A 32 7.41 -3.30 18.86
CA VAL A 32 6.58 -3.85 17.78
C VAL A 32 5.37 -2.94 17.56
N VAL A 33 5.05 -2.67 16.30
CA VAL A 33 3.81 -2.01 15.89
C VAL A 33 3.04 -2.94 14.96
N LEU A 34 1.75 -3.11 15.26
CA LEU A 34 0.84 -3.90 14.44
C LEU A 34 0.08 -2.99 13.48
N TRP A 35 0.03 -3.41 12.23
CA TRP A 35 -0.66 -2.75 11.13
C TRP A 35 -1.71 -3.67 10.55
N ASP A 36 -2.80 -3.12 10.04
CA ASP A 36 -3.89 -3.87 9.44
C ASP A 36 -4.66 -2.96 8.47
N ILE A 37 -4.87 -3.38 7.23
CA ILE A 37 -5.64 -2.59 6.26
C ILE A 37 -7.09 -2.37 6.74
N PHE A 38 -7.68 -3.36 7.41
CA PHE A 38 -9.05 -3.25 7.91
C PHE A 38 -9.14 -2.57 9.28
N GLY A 39 -7.99 -2.36 9.95
CA GLY A 39 -7.91 -1.72 11.26
C GLY A 39 -8.51 -2.56 12.40
N GLU A 40 -8.64 -3.87 12.24
CA GLU A 40 -9.23 -4.76 13.25
C GLU A 40 -8.19 -5.21 14.29
N LYS A 41 -6.95 -5.48 13.84
CA LYS A 41 -5.86 -6.04 14.67
C LYS A 41 -4.67 -5.10 14.87
N GLY A 42 -4.72 -3.89 14.33
CA GLY A 42 -3.61 -2.94 14.35
C GLY A 42 -4.00 -1.58 13.80
N HIS A 43 -3.01 -0.72 13.62
CA HIS A 43 -3.20 0.59 13.01
C HIS A 43 -3.62 0.44 11.55
N PRO A 44 -4.61 1.23 11.08
CA PRO A 44 -5.04 1.20 9.69
C PRO A 44 -3.89 1.60 8.76
N VAL A 45 -3.63 0.79 7.73
CA VAL A 45 -2.75 1.17 6.61
C VAL A 45 -3.62 1.75 5.50
N ARG A 46 -3.33 2.98 5.12
CA ARG A 46 -4.06 3.67 4.05
C ARG A 46 -3.13 4.33 3.03
N ALA A 47 -3.65 4.47 1.83
CA ALA A 47 -3.11 5.20 0.69
C ALA A 47 -4.17 6.16 0.14
N THR A 48 -3.82 7.28 -0.47
CA THR A 48 -4.81 8.08 -1.20
C THR A 48 -4.89 7.65 -2.66
N VAL A 49 -6.03 7.90 -3.32
CA VAL A 49 -6.18 7.62 -4.75
C VAL A 49 -5.19 8.43 -5.58
N SER A 50 -4.98 9.70 -5.23
CA SER A 50 -4.00 10.58 -5.88
C SER A 50 -2.58 10.03 -5.76
N ASP A 51 -2.19 9.52 -4.60
CA ASP A 51 -0.85 8.98 -4.35
C ASP A 51 -0.61 7.66 -5.12
N LEU A 52 -1.62 6.79 -5.19
CA LEU A 52 -1.54 5.58 -6.01
C LEU A 52 -1.42 5.89 -7.52
N GLY A 53 -2.13 6.93 -7.96
CA GLY A 53 -2.09 7.42 -9.33
C GLY A 53 -2.77 6.53 -10.38
N PRO A 54 -2.89 7.03 -11.62
CA PRO A 54 -3.67 6.38 -12.67
C PRO A 54 -3.01 5.09 -13.19
N LEU A 55 -1.68 4.97 -13.15
CA LEU A 55 -0.96 3.81 -13.68
C LEU A 55 -1.22 2.55 -12.85
N LEU A 56 -1.04 2.65 -11.53
CA LEU A 56 -1.25 1.52 -10.64
C LEU A 56 -2.74 1.16 -10.57
N LEU A 57 -3.63 2.16 -10.51
CA LEU A 57 -5.07 1.92 -10.59
C LEU A 57 -5.49 1.22 -11.89
N ALA A 58 -4.95 1.62 -13.05
CA ALA A 58 -5.27 0.96 -14.31
C ALA A 58 -4.94 -0.53 -14.27
N ARG A 59 -3.80 -0.92 -13.68
CA ARG A 59 -3.41 -2.32 -13.50
C ARG A 59 -4.37 -3.05 -12.55
N LEU A 60 -4.73 -2.44 -11.43
CA LEU A 60 -5.65 -3.04 -10.45
C LEU A 60 -7.05 -3.26 -10.98
N LEU A 61 -7.51 -2.31 -11.80
CA LEU A 61 -8.80 -2.37 -12.47
C LEU A 61 -8.76 -3.26 -13.73
N ASN A 62 -7.58 -3.79 -14.09
CA ASN A 62 -7.33 -4.58 -15.30
C ASN A 62 -7.82 -3.87 -16.56
N LEU A 63 -7.49 -2.59 -16.68
CA LEU A 63 -7.89 -1.76 -17.81
C LEU A 63 -7.00 -2.04 -19.03
N ASN A 64 -7.60 -2.03 -20.22
CA ASN A 64 -6.84 -2.00 -21.46
C ASN A 64 -6.24 -0.61 -21.72
N GLU A 65 -5.42 -0.48 -22.76
CA GLU A 65 -4.73 0.77 -23.10
C GLU A 65 -5.69 1.96 -23.28
N VAL A 66 -6.81 1.76 -23.97
CA VAL A 66 -7.81 2.81 -24.23
C VAL A 66 -8.49 3.26 -22.92
N GLN A 67 -8.85 2.31 -22.06
CA GLN A 67 -9.44 2.58 -20.74
C GLN A 67 -8.44 3.27 -19.81
N SER A 68 -7.18 2.83 -19.86
CA SER A 68 -6.08 3.44 -19.10
C SER A 68 -5.83 4.89 -19.55
N GLY A 69 -5.90 5.16 -20.85
CA GLY A 69 -5.84 6.53 -21.38
C GLY A 69 -6.95 7.42 -20.85
N VAL A 70 -8.19 6.91 -20.80
CA VAL A 70 -9.31 7.65 -20.20
C VAL A 70 -9.13 7.87 -18.70
N LEU A 71 -8.61 6.89 -17.96
CA LEU A 71 -8.30 7.07 -16.54
C LEU A 71 -7.23 8.16 -16.33
N ASN A 72 -6.18 8.19 -17.16
CA ASN A 72 -5.18 9.26 -17.12
C ASN A 72 -5.79 10.64 -17.39
N ILE A 73 -6.73 10.74 -18.35
CA ILE A 73 -7.46 11.99 -18.60
C ILE A 73 -8.27 12.42 -17.37
N ILE A 74 -8.93 11.46 -16.69
CA ILE A 74 -9.69 11.74 -15.47
C ILE A 74 -8.80 12.33 -14.38
N PHE A 75 -7.64 11.72 -14.12
CA PHE A 75 -6.66 12.23 -13.16
C PHE A 75 -6.14 13.62 -13.57
N ARG A 76 -5.80 13.80 -14.85
CA ARG A 76 -5.30 15.09 -15.34
C ARG A 76 -6.33 16.21 -15.16
N ILE A 77 -7.61 15.94 -15.40
CA ILE A 77 -8.69 16.92 -15.19
C ILE A 77 -8.85 17.23 -13.69
N ALA A 78 -8.67 16.25 -12.81
CA ALA A 78 -8.68 16.47 -11.36
C ALA A 78 -7.53 17.41 -10.94
N ASP A 79 -6.31 17.11 -11.40
CA ASP A 79 -5.10 17.90 -11.11
C ASP A 79 -5.23 19.34 -11.62
N ASP A 80 -5.64 19.54 -12.89
CA ASP A 80 -5.81 20.87 -13.49
C ASP A 80 -6.91 21.70 -12.78
N ARG A 81 -7.79 21.04 -12.01
CA ARG A 81 -8.83 21.67 -11.19
C ARG A 81 -8.47 21.75 -9.70
N GLY A 82 -7.29 21.30 -9.30
CA GLY A 82 -6.86 21.27 -7.90
C GLY A 82 -7.70 20.34 -7.01
N LEU A 83 -8.29 19.30 -7.59
CA LEU A 83 -9.10 18.32 -6.87
C LEU A 83 -8.22 17.14 -6.44
N LEU A 84 -7.93 17.06 -5.14
CA LEU A 84 -7.31 15.89 -4.56
C LEU A 84 -8.31 14.74 -4.52
N LEU A 85 -7.90 13.57 -5.02
CA LEU A 85 -8.70 12.35 -4.96
C LEU A 85 -8.22 11.56 -3.76
N LEU A 86 -8.95 11.65 -2.65
CA LEU A 86 -8.51 11.04 -1.40
C LEU A 86 -8.96 9.58 -1.33
N ASP A 87 -10.21 9.33 -1.67
CA ASP A 87 -10.84 8.02 -1.57
C ASP A 87 -11.54 7.58 -2.86
N PHE A 88 -12.19 6.41 -2.83
CA PHE A 88 -12.95 5.92 -3.98
C PHE A 88 -14.21 6.71 -4.30
N LYS A 89 -14.81 7.37 -3.32
CA LYS A 89 -16.01 8.18 -3.56
C LYS A 89 -15.64 9.37 -4.42
N ASP A 90 -14.50 10.00 -4.15
CA ASP A 90 -13.95 11.07 -4.97
C ASP A 90 -13.68 10.59 -6.39
N LEU A 91 -12.97 9.47 -6.55
CA LEU A 91 -12.64 8.91 -7.86
C LEU A 91 -13.90 8.55 -8.66
N ARG A 92 -14.90 7.93 -8.01
CA ARG A 92 -16.18 7.58 -8.64
C ARG A 92 -16.95 8.83 -9.05
N ALA A 93 -17.01 9.84 -8.18
CA ALA A 93 -17.71 11.09 -8.43
C ALA A 93 -17.09 11.84 -9.63
N ILE A 94 -15.76 11.98 -9.67
CA ILE A 94 -15.10 12.66 -10.79
C ILE A 94 -15.20 11.86 -12.09
N THR A 95 -15.09 10.54 -12.02
CA THR A 95 -15.28 9.65 -13.19
C THR A 95 -16.68 9.81 -13.78
N GLN A 96 -17.72 9.84 -12.93
CA GLN A 96 -19.10 10.07 -13.36
C GLN A 96 -19.27 11.46 -13.96
N TYR A 97 -18.80 12.50 -13.26
CA TYR A 97 -18.89 13.89 -13.71
C TYR A 97 -18.22 14.09 -15.08
N ILE A 98 -17.03 13.54 -15.29
CA ILE A 98 -16.31 13.63 -16.56
C ILE A 98 -17.05 12.84 -17.65
N GLY A 99 -17.60 11.68 -17.33
CA GLY A 99 -18.42 10.90 -18.25
C GLY A 99 -19.66 11.66 -18.75
N ASP A 100 -20.40 12.27 -17.83
CA ASP A 100 -21.62 13.04 -18.15
C ASP A 100 -21.31 14.32 -18.96
N ASN A 101 -20.10 14.84 -18.81
CA ASN A 101 -19.66 16.09 -19.42
C ASN A 101 -18.56 15.90 -20.49
N ALA A 102 -18.38 14.68 -21.01
CA ALA A 102 -17.25 14.29 -21.86
C ALA A 102 -16.99 15.24 -23.05
N LYS A 103 -18.05 15.73 -23.69
CA LYS A 103 -17.96 16.68 -24.82
C LYS A 103 -17.27 17.99 -24.46
N ALA A 104 -17.44 18.47 -23.22
CA ALA A 104 -16.81 19.71 -22.75
C ALA A 104 -15.29 19.56 -22.57
N PHE A 105 -14.82 18.33 -22.30
CA PHE A 105 -13.40 18.03 -22.08
C PHE A 105 -12.68 17.59 -23.35
N GLN A 106 -13.42 17.12 -24.36
CA GLN A 106 -12.86 16.44 -25.53
C GLN A 106 -11.80 17.25 -26.29
N ASN A 107 -12.01 18.55 -26.48
CA ASN A 107 -11.08 19.40 -27.24
C ASN A 107 -9.74 19.59 -26.54
N GLN A 108 -9.73 19.60 -25.21
CA GLN A 108 -8.53 19.87 -24.41
C GLN A 108 -7.77 18.60 -24.04
N TYR A 109 -8.50 17.52 -23.72
CA TYR A 109 -7.91 16.31 -23.15
C TYR A 109 -7.99 15.09 -24.08
N GLY A 110 -8.73 15.19 -25.19
CA GLY A 110 -8.95 14.08 -26.11
C GLY A 110 -10.24 13.31 -25.84
N ASN A 111 -10.46 12.25 -26.61
CA ASN A 111 -11.73 11.53 -26.61
C ASN A 111 -11.95 10.72 -25.32
N ILE A 112 -13.09 10.94 -24.67
CA ILE A 112 -13.54 10.21 -23.47
C ILE A 112 -14.76 9.38 -23.87
N SER A 113 -14.56 8.10 -24.16
CA SER A 113 -15.67 7.22 -24.56
C SER A 113 -16.51 6.79 -23.37
N SER A 114 -17.84 6.75 -23.53
CA SER A 114 -18.77 6.25 -22.51
C SER A 114 -18.52 4.79 -22.15
N ALA A 115 -18.06 3.99 -23.11
CA ALA A 115 -17.67 2.59 -22.90
C ALA A 115 -16.48 2.47 -21.94
N SER A 116 -15.46 3.31 -22.08
CA SER A 116 -14.30 3.36 -21.18
C SER A 116 -14.69 3.79 -19.78
N VAL A 117 -15.50 4.86 -19.66
CA VAL A 117 -16.01 5.33 -18.36
C VAL A 117 -16.78 4.23 -17.64
N GLY A 118 -17.68 3.53 -18.34
CA GLY A 118 -18.42 2.41 -17.77
C GLY A 118 -17.53 1.24 -17.34
N ALA A 119 -16.44 0.96 -18.07
CA ALA A 119 -15.48 -0.06 -17.68
C ALA A 119 -14.74 0.31 -16.38
N ILE A 120 -14.27 1.57 -16.28
CA ILE A 120 -13.62 2.09 -15.07
C ILE A 120 -14.58 1.99 -13.88
N GLN A 121 -15.82 2.46 -14.03
CA GLN A 121 -16.81 2.42 -12.95
C GLN A 121 -17.11 1.00 -12.44
N ARG A 122 -17.22 0.01 -13.35
CA ARG A 122 -17.42 -1.40 -12.96
C ARG A 122 -16.21 -1.98 -12.24
N GLY A 123 -15.00 -1.61 -12.68
CA GLY A 123 -13.77 -1.99 -11.99
C GLY A 123 -13.74 -1.43 -10.56
N LEU A 124 -14.06 -0.15 -10.40
CA LEU A 124 -14.11 0.52 -9.10
C LEU A 124 -15.13 -0.16 -8.16
N LEU A 125 -16.33 -0.47 -8.66
CA LEU A 125 -17.34 -1.19 -7.88
C LEU A 125 -16.86 -2.58 -7.42
N THR A 126 -16.15 -3.29 -8.29
CA THR A 126 -15.60 -4.61 -7.94
C THR A 126 -14.55 -4.51 -6.84
N LEU A 127 -13.73 -3.46 -6.87
CA LEU A 127 -12.68 -3.23 -5.88
C LEU A 127 -13.26 -2.78 -4.54
N GLU A 128 -14.29 -1.92 -4.58
CA GLU A 128 -15.10 -1.51 -3.41
C GLU A 128 -15.70 -2.74 -2.70
N GLN A 129 -16.28 -3.70 -3.44
CA GLN A 129 -16.80 -4.96 -2.88
C GLN A 129 -15.73 -5.84 -2.20
N GLN A 130 -14.45 -5.67 -2.53
CA GLN A 130 -13.33 -6.37 -1.88
C GLN A 130 -12.79 -5.62 -0.65
N GLY A 131 -13.49 -4.56 -0.19
CA GLY A 131 -13.12 -3.80 1.00
C GLY A 131 -12.04 -2.76 0.76
N ALA A 132 -11.82 -2.34 -0.48
CA ALA A 132 -10.77 -1.39 -0.78
C ALA A 132 -11.02 0.01 -0.18
N GLU A 133 -12.26 0.32 0.22
CA GLU A 133 -12.58 1.51 1.03
C GLU A 133 -11.82 1.57 2.38
N HIS A 134 -11.37 0.43 2.91
CA HIS A 134 -10.55 0.41 4.12
C HIS A 134 -9.10 0.86 3.86
N PHE A 135 -8.61 0.64 2.65
CA PHE A 135 -7.26 0.99 2.22
C PHE A 135 -7.17 2.41 1.65
N PHE A 136 -8.17 2.88 0.90
CA PHE A 136 -8.12 4.22 0.31
C PHE A 136 -8.69 5.30 1.24
N GLY A 137 -7.87 6.27 1.61
CA GLY A 137 -8.27 7.43 2.41
C GLY A 137 -7.15 7.96 3.30
N GLU A 138 -7.54 8.76 4.29
CA GLU A 138 -6.62 9.42 5.22
C GLU A 138 -6.79 8.89 6.67
N PRO A 139 -5.77 9.04 7.55
CA PRO A 139 -4.40 9.48 7.22
C PRO A 139 -3.66 8.40 6.43
N MET A 140 -2.95 8.82 5.39
CA MET A 140 -2.08 7.95 4.62
C MET A 140 -0.86 7.54 5.47
N LEU A 141 -0.37 6.33 5.28
CA LEU A 141 0.87 5.89 5.93
C LEU A 141 2.03 6.78 5.47
N ASP A 142 2.78 7.31 6.43
CA ASP A 142 4.12 7.86 6.18
C ASP A 142 5.15 6.74 6.33
N ILE A 143 5.93 6.43 5.30
CA ILE A 143 7.00 5.41 5.38
C ILE A 143 8.02 5.72 6.48
N GLN A 144 8.21 7.00 6.85
CA GLN A 144 9.07 7.37 7.96
C GLN A 144 8.60 6.76 9.28
N ASP A 145 7.30 6.51 9.45
CA ASP A 145 6.75 5.86 10.63
C ASP A 145 7.25 4.42 10.82
N TRP A 146 7.65 3.75 9.73
CA TRP A 146 8.22 2.40 9.77
C TRP A 146 9.72 2.38 10.06
N MET A 147 10.41 3.50 9.92
CA MET A 147 11.84 3.62 10.19
C MET A 147 12.15 4.24 11.56
N ARG A 148 11.12 4.38 12.41
CA ARG A 148 11.27 4.90 13.78
C ARG A 148 12.12 3.96 14.63
N VAL A 149 12.79 4.58 15.61
CA VAL A 149 13.48 3.89 16.70
C VAL A 149 12.80 4.25 18.02
N ASP A 150 12.89 3.35 18.99
CA ASP A 150 12.44 3.62 20.36
C ASP A 150 13.42 4.55 21.11
N ALA A 151 13.08 4.86 22.37
CA ALA A 151 13.90 5.73 23.22
C ALA A 151 15.29 5.13 23.56
N GLN A 152 15.50 3.83 23.34
CA GLN A 152 16.78 3.15 23.51
C GLN A 152 17.55 3.01 22.18
N GLY A 153 17.02 3.55 21.08
CA GLY A 153 17.64 3.49 19.76
C GLY A 153 17.42 2.17 19.02
N LYS A 154 16.51 1.31 19.47
CA LYS A 154 16.17 0.05 18.77
C LYS A 154 15.15 0.33 17.67
N GLY A 155 15.36 -0.24 16.50
CA GLY A 155 14.41 -0.17 15.39
C GLY A 155 13.09 -0.86 15.72
N VAL A 156 11.98 -0.26 15.31
CA VAL A 156 10.63 -0.80 15.50
C VAL A 156 10.35 -1.91 14.50
N ILE A 157 9.86 -3.06 14.98
CA ILE A 157 9.41 -4.15 14.12
C ILE A 157 7.95 -3.90 13.73
N ASN A 158 7.72 -3.62 12.45
CA ASN A 158 6.39 -3.39 11.90
C ASN A 158 5.82 -4.70 11.35
N ILE A 159 4.62 -5.08 11.79
CA ILE A 159 3.95 -6.32 11.35
C ILE A 159 2.60 -5.96 10.76
N LEU A 160 2.45 -6.19 9.47
CA LEU A 160 1.16 -6.09 8.77
C LEU A 160 0.40 -7.40 8.89
N SER A 161 -0.78 -7.37 9.51
CA SER A 161 -1.68 -8.52 9.53
C SER A 161 -2.29 -8.72 8.14
N ALA A 162 -1.98 -9.88 7.55
CA ALA A 162 -2.51 -10.28 6.24
C ALA A 162 -3.65 -11.31 6.34
N GLU A 163 -4.14 -11.64 7.54
CA GLU A 163 -5.09 -12.76 7.74
C GLU A 163 -6.36 -12.64 6.90
N LYS A 164 -7.00 -11.46 6.92
CA LYS A 164 -8.18 -11.17 6.10
C LYS A 164 -7.79 -10.72 4.69
N LEU A 165 -6.67 -10.02 4.58
CA LEU A 165 -6.19 -9.46 3.31
C LEU A 165 -5.87 -10.55 2.28
N TYR A 166 -5.40 -11.71 2.74
CA TYR A 166 -5.14 -12.89 1.90
C TYR A 166 -6.38 -13.34 1.10
N GLN A 167 -7.58 -13.11 1.62
CA GLN A 167 -8.83 -13.49 0.95
C GLN A 167 -9.26 -12.47 -0.13
N MET A 168 -8.57 -11.32 -0.22
CA MET A 168 -8.87 -10.21 -1.12
C MET A 168 -7.67 -9.95 -2.05
N PRO A 169 -7.42 -10.84 -3.05
CA PRO A 169 -6.18 -10.84 -3.81
C PRO A 169 -5.88 -9.55 -4.57
N LYS A 170 -6.90 -8.84 -5.08
CA LYS A 170 -6.68 -7.55 -5.76
C LYS A 170 -6.29 -6.45 -4.78
N LEU A 171 -6.92 -6.41 -3.60
CA LEU A 171 -6.59 -5.44 -2.56
C LEU A 171 -5.19 -5.72 -1.99
N TYR A 172 -4.85 -6.99 -1.80
CA TYR A 172 -3.52 -7.43 -1.41
C TYR A 172 -2.46 -6.95 -2.41
N ALA A 173 -2.62 -7.28 -3.71
CA ALA A 173 -1.70 -6.83 -4.76
C ALA A 173 -1.63 -5.29 -4.86
N ALA A 174 -2.75 -4.59 -4.72
CA ALA A 174 -2.81 -3.13 -4.68
C ALA A 174 -1.94 -2.55 -3.57
N SER A 175 -2.19 -3.00 -2.34
CA SER A 175 -1.50 -2.49 -1.17
C SER A 175 0.00 -2.75 -1.22
N LEU A 176 0.42 -3.93 -1.70
CA LEU A 176 1.85 -4.22 -1.81
C LEU A 176 2.51 -3.40 -2.93
N LEU A 177 1.92 -3.36 -4.12
CA LEU A 177 2.52 -2.64 -5.25
C LEU A 177 2.64 -1.15 -4.93
N TRP A 178 1.62 -0.58 -4.31
CA TRP A 178 1.67 0.78 -3.78
C TRP A 178 2.81 0.94 -2.77
N MET A 179 2.90 0.07 -1.77
CA MET A 179 3.91 0.14 -0.72
C MET A 179 5.33 0.04 -1.30
N LEU A 180 5.56 -0.81 -2.29
CA LEU A 180 6.84 -0.89 -3.00
C LEU A 180 7.14 0.38 -3.80
N SER A 181 6.13 0.97 -4.44
CA SER A 181 6.27 2.25 -5.14
C SER A 181 6.66 3.35 -4.16
N GLU A 182 5.95 3.44 -3.02
CA GLU A 182 6.19 4.48 -2.02
C GLU A 182 7.58 4.32 -1.37
N LEU A 183 8.01 3.08 -1.09
CA LEU A 183 9.39 2.81 -0.64
C LEU A 183 10.42 3.27 -1.68
N TYR A 184 10.19 2.99 -2.97
CA TYR A 184 11.10 3.37 -4.05
C TYR A 184 11.16 4.89 -4.26
N GLU A 185 10.02 5.57 -4.17
CA GLU A 185 9.94 7.02 -4.39
C GLU A 185 10.45 7.84 -3.21
N ARG A 186 10.21 7.38 -1.97
CA ARG A 186 10.60 8.11 -0.75
C ARG A 186 12.00 7.82 -0.27
N LEU A 187 12.52 6.62 -0.51
CA LEU A 187 13.85 6.24 -0.02
C LEU A 187 14.92 6.59 -1.06
N PRO A 188 15.94 7.36 -0.69
CA PRO A 188 17.03 7.64 -1.61
C PRO A 188 17.82 6.37 -1.91
N GLU A 189 18.32 6.27 -3.13
CA GLU A 189 19.33 5.27 -3.46
C GLU A 189 20.57 5.48 -2.57
N ALA A 190 20.99 4.42 -1.88
CA ALA A 190 22.11 4.47 -0.94
C ALA A 190 22.97 3.22 -1.08
N GLY A 191 24.24 3.42 -1.47
CA GLY A 191 25.27 2.38 -1.45
C GLY A 191 26.05 2.37 -0.14
N ASP A 192 26.69 1.23 0.15
CA ASP A 192 27.72 1.04 1.19
C ASP A 192 27.38 1.58 2.59
N GLN A 193 26.12 1.43 3.02
CA GLN A 193 25.74 1.72 4.40
C GLN A 193 26.22 0.61 5.33
N GLU A 194 26.74 0.96 6.51
CA GLU A 194 27.13 -0.01 7.54
C GLU A 194 25.96 -0.88 8.00
N LYS A 195 24.73 -0.33 7.97
CA LYS A 195 23.49 -1.03 8.32
C LYS A 195 22.33 -0.58 7.40
N PRO A 196 21.37 -1.47 7.12
CA PRO A 196 20.18 -1.10 6.38
C PRO A 196 19.30 -0.12 7.19
N LYS A 197 18.63 0.81 6.50
CA LYS A 197 17.62 1.71 7.11
C LYS A 197 16.30 1.00 7.39
N LEU A 198 15.91 0.11 6.49
CA LEU A 198 14.70 -0.70 6.56
C LEU A 198 15.00 -2.06 5.93
N VAL A 199 14.49 -3.12 6.54
CA VAL A 199 14.48 -4.45 5.94
C VAL A 199 13.03 -4.86 5.78
N PHE A 200 12.60 -5.04 4.53
CA PHE A 200 11.23 -5.40 4.20
C PHE A 200 11.14 -6.90 3.92
N PHE A 201 10.38 -7.62 4.74
CA PHE A 201 10.08 -9.02 4.53
C PHE A 201 8.66 -9.17 4.01
N PHE A 202 8.51 -10.04 3.02
CA PHE A 202 7.23 -10.35 2.44
C PHE A 202 7.06 -11.85 2.35
N ASP A 203 6.21 -12.38 3.23
CA ASP A 203 5.78 -13.77 3.15
C ASP A 203 4.63 -13.81 2.13
N GLU A 204 4.63 -14.82 1.25
CA GLU A 204 3.68 -14.96 0.14
C GLU A 204 3.92 -14.13 -1.14
N ALA A 205 5.19 -14.00 -1.53
CA ALA A 205 5.60 -13.52 -2.87
C ALA A 205 4.81 -14.14 -4.03
N HIS A 206 4.31 -15.37 -3.86
CA HIS A 206 3.54 -16.08 -4.87
C HIS A 206 2.19 -15.43 -5.20
N LEU A 207 1.61 -14.64 -4.29
CA LEU A 207 0.33 -13.94 -4.52
C LEU A 207 0.46 -12.75 -5.48
N LEU A 208 1.68 -12.38 -5.85
CA LEU A 208 1.95 -11.34 -6.86
C LEU A 208 1.98 -11.89 -8.29
N PHE A 209 2.05 -13.21 -8.47
CA PHE A 209 2.29 -13.87 -9.76
C PHE A 209 1.09 -14.68 -10.24
#